data_AF-A0A932F1K4-F1
#
_entry.id   AF-A0A932F1K4-F1
#
_cell.length_a   1.000
_cell.length_b   1.000
_cell.length_c   1.000
_cell.angle_alpha   90.00
_cell.angle_beta   90.00
_cell.angle_gamma   90.00
#
_symmetry.space_group_name_H-M   'P 1'
#
loop_
_entity.id
_entity.type
_entity.pdbx_description
1 polymer ?
#
loop_
_entity_poly.entity_id
_entity_poly.type
_entity_poly.pdbx_seq_one_letter_code
_entity_poly.pdbx_strand_id
1 'polypeptide(L)'
;TLFSIIRRPFRELSRDWRPLALIVLPGCIVAFVWFALTGGDVAAWRMADDSHGIEQFGVGWKLGFMIAHPLHFPRVALTNFRDSLELWKQLIGVLAWLDSPLQPWVYPVLSATLLVTFIEPTDAGPPVRRRILATAVATIFCYWLALTLIFFLVWTPIESPDVSGLQGRYFIVVLPFLAIAVAAALSRGLNEKTRATVALLTVLLSWSASIEAILRTDWKF
;
A
#
# COMPACT_ATOMS: atom_id res chain seq x y z
N THR A 1 -6.56 21.48 12.27
CA THR A 1 -6.89 20.04 12.12
C THR A 1 -6.60 19.63 10.68
N LEU A 2 -5.99 18.48 10.40
CA LEU A 2 -5.51 18.04 9.07
C LEU A 2 -6.52 18.29 7.91
N PHE A 3 -7.82 18.12 8.19
CA PHE A 3 -8.91 18.43 7.27
C PHE A 3 -9.00 19.89 6.81
N SER A 4 -8.59 20.86 7.63
CA SER A 4 -8.61 22.29 7.26
C SER A 4 -7.54 22.64 6.22
N ILE A 5 -6.42 21.90 6.23
CA ILE A 5 -5.31 22.09 5.28
C ILE A 5 -5.71 21.55 3.90
N ILE A 6 -6.38 20.38 3.86
CA ILE A 6 -6.83 19.74 2.61
C ILE A 6 -7.90 20.58 1.88
N ARG A 7 -8.70 21.38 2.60
CA ARG A 7 -9.73 22.24 2.01
C ARG A 7 -9.19 23.51 1.35
N ARG A 8 -7.94 23.91 1.64
CA ARG A 8 -7.36 25.16 1.14
C ARG A 8 -6.78 25.01 -0.28
N PRO A 9 -6.79 26.07 -1.10
CA PRO A 9 -6.17 26.04 -2.41
C PRO A 9 -4.64 25.82 -2.31
N PHE A 10 -4.07 25.04 -3.24
CA PHE A 10 -2.65 24.63 -3.24
C PHE A 10 -1.66 25.81 -3.15
N ARG A 11 -2.06 26.99 -3.65
CA ARG A 11 -1.27 28.24 -3.56
C ARG A 11 -1.06 28.75 -2.13
N GLU A 12 -1.89 28.34 -1.18
CA GLU A 12 -1.77 28.72 0.24
C GLU A 12 -1.00 27.68 1.06
N LEU A 13 -0.73 26.50 0.49
CA LEU A 13 -0.03 25.41 1.17
C LEU A 13 1.45 25.75 1.46
N SER A 14 2.06 26.59 0.63
CA SER A 14 3.44 27.09 0.83
C SER A 14 3.59 27.94 2.09
N ARG A 15 2.48 28.48 2.62
CA ARG A 15 2.46 29.38 3.77
C ARG A 15 2.52 28.63 5.11
N ASP A 16 2.11 27.36 5.13
CA ASP A 16 1.99 26.51 6.33
C ASP A 16 2.90 25.26 6.27
N TRP A 17 4.09 25.37 5.67
CA TRP A 17 5.02 24.24 5.51
C TRP A 17 5.52 23.66 6.85
N ARG A 18 5.56 24.47 7.91
CA ARG A 18 6.10 24.07 9.23
C ARG A 18 5.30 22.95 9.90
N PRO A 19 3.97 23.06 10.10
CA PRO A 19 3.17 21.96 10.66
C PRO A 19 3.17 20.73 9.76
N LEU A 20 3.23 20.91 8.43
CA LEU A 20 3.33 19.79 7.49
C LEU A 20 4.67 19.06 7.64
N ALA A 21 5.77 19.80 7.74
CA ALA A 21 7.10 19.26 7.98
C ALA A 21 7.19 18.57 9.34
N LEU A 22 6.62 19.15 10.41
CA LEU A 22 6.59 18.53 11.75
C LEU A 22 5.88 17.17 11.79
N ILE A 23 4.90 16.94 10.91
CA ILE A 23 4.18 15.66 10.82
C ILE A 23 4.90 14.68 9.89
N VAL A 24 5.42 15.16 8.76
CA VAL A 24 6.00 14.31 7.71
C VAL A 24 7.46 13.93 8.01
N LEU A 25 8.28 14.86 8.52
CA LEU A 25 9.70 14.64 8.78
C LEU A 25 9.97 13.46 9.71
N PRO A 26 9.30 13.32 10.88
CA PRO A 26 9.54 12.18 11.76
C PRO A 26 9.28 10.85 11.05
N GLY A 27 8.21 10.75 10.26
CA GLY A 27 7.91 9.56 9.47
C GLY A 27 8.98 9.26 8.42
N CYS A 28 9.45 10.27 7.70
CA CYS A 28 10.54 10.13 6.74
C CYS A 28 11.85 9.71 7.41
N ILE A 29 12.18 10.30 8.57
CA ILE A 29 13.38 9.97 9.34
C ILE A 29 13.31 8.53 9.83
N VAL A 30 12.20 8.13 10.44
CA VAL A 30 12.00 6.75 10.93
C VAL A 30 12.07 5.75 9.77
N ALA A 31 11.45 6.05 8.63
CA ALA A 31 11.53 5.20 7.45
C ALA A 31 12.97 5.08 6.91
N PHE A 32 13.72 6.18 6.88
CA PHE A 32 15.11 6.19 6.45
C PHE A 32 16.03 5.45 7.43
N VAL A 33 15.84 5.64 8.74
CA VAL A 33 16.59 4.93 9.78
C VAL A 33 16.29 3.44 9.73
N TRP A 34 15.02 3.05 9.61
CA TRP A 34 14.63 1.65 9.44
C TRP A 34 15.29 1.03 8.20
N PHE A 35 15.26 1.74 7.06
CA PHE A 35 15.95 1.31 5.84
C PHE A 35 17.45 1.14 6.05
N ALA A 36 18.11 2.09 6.72
CA ALA A 36 19.54 2.04 6.95
C ALA A 36 19.94 0.88 7.89
N LEU A 37 19.13 0.62 8.92
CA LEU A 37 19.36 -0.45 9.90
C LEU A 37 19.07 -1.83 9.29
N THR A 38 17.94 -1.98 8.62
CA THR A 38 17.53 -3.27 8.03
C THR A 38 18.22 -3.58 6.71
N GLY A 39 18.76 -2.57 6.02
CA GLY A 39 19.50 -2.77 4.78
C GLY A 39 20.67 -3.74 4.94
N GLY A 40 21.32 -3.75 6.12
CA GLY A 40 22.38 -4.70 6.46
C GLY A 40 21.89 -6.14 6.62
N ASP A 41 20.80 -6.35 7.36
CA ASP A 41 20.21 -7.69 7.58
C ASP A 41 19.68 -8.29 6.27
N VAL A 42 19.06 -7.45 5.44
CA VAL A 42 18.55 -7.88 4.14
C VAL A 42 19.70 -8.16 3.17
N ALA A 43 20.80 -7.39 3.22
CA ALA A 43 22.02 -7.70 2.47
C ALA A 43 22.68 -9.01 2.96
N ALA A 44 22.73 -9.25 4.27
CA ALA A 44 23.28 -10.46 4.85
C ALA A 44 22.45 -11.71 4.52
N TRP A 45 21.12 -11.61 4.57
CA TRP A 45 20.22 -12.69 4.12
C TRP A 45 20.44 -13.02 2.64
N ARG A 46 20.67 -12.01 1.79
CA ARG A 46 20.96 -12.22 0.35
C ARG A 46 22.33 -12.80 0.06
N MET A 47 23.34 -12.45 0.87
CA MET A 47 24.65 -13.10 0.80
C MET A 47 24.58 -14.59 1.15
N ALA A 48 23.56 -15.00 1.92
CA ALA A 48 23.33 -16.41 2.25
C ALA A 48 22.48 -17.18 1.22
N ASP A 49 21.66 -16.48 0.40
CA ASP A 49 20.76 -17.07 -0.60
C ASP A 49 21.40 -17.25 -2.00
N ASP A 50 22.66 -16.82 -2.15
CA ASP A 50 23.68 -17.18 -3.18
C ASP A 50 23.24 -17.33 -4.66
N SER A 51 22.17 -16.67 -5.10
CA SER A 51 21.66 -16.81 -6.48
C SER A 51 22.06 -15.68 -7.42
N HIS A 52 22.49 -14.52 -6.92
CA HIS A 52 22.84 -13.35 -7.73
C HIS A 52 24.03 -12.58 -7.13
N GLY A 53 24.97 -12.13 -7.97
CA GLY A 53 26.14 -11.37 -7.52
C GLY A 53 25.76 -10.09 -6.77
N ILE A 54 26.43 -9.79 -5.65
CA ILE A 54 26.15 -8.65 -4.75
C ILE A 54 26.10 -7.31 -5.51
N GLU A 55 26.87 -7.19 -6.60
CA GLU A 55 26.93 -6.01 -7.46
C GLU A 55 25.56 -5.64 -8.06
N GLN A 56 24.69 -6.61 -8.32
CA GLN A 56 23.35 -6.37 -8.87
C GLN A 56 22.41 -5.66 -7.89
N PHE A 57 22.79 -5.54 -6.61
CA PHE A 57 22.01 -4.88 -5.56
C PHE A 57 22.60 -3.52 -5.14
N GLY A 58 23.74 -3.11 -5.72
CA GLY A 58 24.35 -1.82 -5.42
C GLY A 58 23.46 -0.64 -5.82
N VAL A 59 23.03 0.18 -4.85
CA VAL A 59 22.13 1.32 -5.11
C VAL A 59 22.74 2.29 -6.12
N GLY A 60 24.03 2.60 -6.01
CA GLY A 60 24.72 3.48 -6.96
C GLY A 60 24.74 2.92 -8.39
N TRP A 61 24.97 1.61 -8.53
CA TRP A 61 24.93 0.92 -9.82
C TRP A 61 23.52 0.95 -10.44
N LYS A 62 22.49 0.66 -9.64
CA LYS A 62 21.09 0.72 -10.09
C LYS A 62 20.67 2.11 -10.53
N LEU A 63 21.08 3.15 -9.80
CA LEU A 63 20.79 4.53 -10.19
C LEU A 63 21.49 4.89 -11.50
N GLY A 64 22.76 4.51 -11.69
CA GLY A 64 23.48 4.69 -12.95
C GLY A 64 22.80 3.96 -14.12
N PHE A 65 22.38 2.72 -13.91
CA PHE A 65 21.64 1.94 -14.89
C PHE A 65 20.27 2.55 -15.23
N MET A 66 19.53 3.05 -14.23
CA MET A 66 18.24 3.72 -14.48
C MET A 66 18.41 4.99 -15.30
N ILE A 67 19.52 5.72 -15.15
CA ILE A 67 19.86 6.87 -15.99
C ILE A 67 20.16 6.42 -17.43
N ALA A 68 20.91 5.32 -17.60
CA ALA A 68 21.22 4.76 -18.93
C ALA A 68 19.99 4.13 -19.61
N HIS A 69 19.05 3.59 -18.85
CA HIS A 69 17.86 2.87 -19.32
C HIS A 69 16.57 3.40 -18.65
N PRO A 70 16.13 4.63 -18.96
CA PRO A 70 15.04 5.30 -18.24
C PRO A 70 13.68 4.60 -18.35
N LEU A 71 13.49 3.75 -19.37
CA LEU A 71 12.25 3.00 -19.58
C LEU A 71 12.23 1.63 -18.90
N HIS A 72 13.36 1.17 -18.34
CA HIS A 72 13.44 -0.14 -17.70
C HIS A 72 12.54 -0.21 -16.47
N PHE A 73 12.73 0.72 -15.52
CA PHE A 73 11.95 0.75 -14.29
C PHE A 73 10.44 0.92 -14.54
N PRO A 74 9.95 1.87 -15.37
CA PRO A 74 8.52 1.94 -15.68
C PRO A 74 7.96 0.63 -16.24
N ARG A 75 8.71 -0.07 -17.11
CA ARG A 75 8.27 -1.35 -17.68
C ARG A 75 8.15 -2.43 -16.59
N VAL A 76 9.15 -2.56 -15.72
CA VAL A 76 9.16 -3.53 -14.62
C VAL A 76 8.13 -3.17 -13.55
N ALA A 77 7.90 -1.88 -13.27
CA ALA A 77 6.85 -1.45 -12.35
C ALA A 77 5.45 -1.85 -12.85
N LEU A 78 5.22 -1.83 -14.16
CA LEU A 78 3.96 -2.24 -14.78
C LEU A 78 3.79 -3.76 -14.89
N THR A 79 4.84 -4.58 -14.78
CA THR A 79 4.69 -6.04 -14.79
C THR A 79 4.07 -6.56 -13.49
N ASN A 80 4.21 -5.83 -12.38
CA ASN A 80 3.59 -6.15 -11.08
C ASN A 80 2.05 -6.30 -11.12
N PHE A 81 1.38 -5.77 -12.15
CA PHE A 81 -0.07 -5.97 -12.33
C PHE A 81 -0.43 -7.42 -12.68
N ARG A 82 0.52 -8.23 -13.14
CA ARG A 82 0.32 -9.66 -13.43
C ARG A 82 -0.04 -10.46 -12.18
N ASP A 83 0.56 -10.10 -11.04
CA ASP A 83 0.34 -10.78 -9.76
C ASP A 83 -0.77 -10.10 -8.93
N SER A 84 -1.62 -9.29 -9.58
CA SER A 84 -2.69 -8.54 -8.93
C SER A 84 -3.66 -9.40 -8.12
N LEU A 85 -3.89 -10.66 -8.52
CA LEU A 85 -4.72 -11.58 -7.76
C LEU A 85 -4.08 -11.99 -6.43
N GLU A 86 -2.76 -12.25 -6.42
CA GLU A 86 -2.04 -12.59 -5.21
C GLU A 86 -1.90 -11.37 -4.29
N LEU A 87 -1.56 -10.21 -4.87
CA LEU A 87 -1.52 -8.95 -4.14
C LEU A 87 -2.89 -8.62 -3.51
N TRP A 88 -3.99 -8.88 -4.22
CA TRP A 88 -5.33 -8.73 -3.65
C TRP A 88 -5.59 -9.68 -2.48
N LYS A 89 -5.25 -10.97 -2.62
CA LYS A 89 -5.40 -11.94 -1.51
C LYS A 89 -4.57 -11.52 -0.30
N GLN A 90 -3.33 -11.10 -0.51
CA GLN A 90 -2.43 -10.66 0.57
C GLN A 90 -2.89 -9.35 1.21
N LEU A 91 -3.55 -8.45 0.46
CA LEU A 91 -4.17 -7.23 0.98
C LEU A 91 -5.34 -7.56 1.93
N ILE A 92 -6.18 -8.52 1.56
CA ILE A 92 -7.34 -8.93 2.36
C ILE A 92 -6.92 -9.82 3.55
N GLY A 93 -6.06 -10.81 3.30
CA GLY A 93 -5.55 -11.72 4.31
C GLY A 93 -4.96 -13.00 3.72
N VAL A 94 -3.66 -13.16 3.84
CA VAL A 94 -2.98 -14.46 3.88
C VAL A 94 -2.16 -14.46 5.16
N LEU A 95 -2.47 -15.35 6.09
CA LEU A 95 -1.91 -15.32 7.44
C LEU A 95 -0.54 -16.01 7.49
N ALA A 96 0.11 -15.95 8.66
CA ALA A 96 1.46 -16.50 8.90
C ALA A 96 2.50 -15.96 7.89
N TRP A 97 3.36 -16.82 7.34
CA TRP A 97 4.35 -16.46 6.32
C TRP A 97 3.81 -16.63 4.89
N LEU A 98 2.55 -16.21 4.67
CA LEU A 98 1.80 -16.40 3.42
C LEU A 98 1.32 -17.84 3.15
N ASP A 99 1.35 -18.69 4.17
CA ASP A 99 1.04 -20.13 4.01
C ASP A 99 -0.39 -20.50 4.40
N SER A 100 -1.10 -19.56 5.04
CA SER A 100 -2.43 -19.77 5.60
C SER A 100 -3.48 -18.91 4.89
N PRO A 101 -3.88 -19.27 3.65
CA PRO A 101 -4.90 -18.53 2.91
C PRO A 101 -6.29 -18.72 3.53
N LEU A 102 -7.10 -17.69 3.43
CA LEU A 102 -8.53 -17.76 3.77
C LEU A 102 -9.25 -18.66 2.76
N GLN A 103 -10.48 -19.07 3.10
CA GLN A 103 -11.33 -19.77 2.12
C GLN A 103 -11.55 -18.89 0.87
N PRO A 104 -11.57 -19.46 -0.36
CA PRO A 104 -11.66 -18.68 -1.59
C PRO A 104 -12.85 -17.71 -1.66
N TRP A 105 -13.98 -18.08 -1.06
CA TRP A 105 -15.20 -17.25 -1.02
C TRP A 105 -15.10 -16.06 -0.06
N VAL A 106 -14.23 -16.14 0.96
CA VAL A 106 -14.07 -15.07 1.97
C VAL A 106 -13.47 -13.83 1.32
N TYR A 107 -12.54 -13.99 0.39
CA TYR A 107 -11.88 -12.88 -0.30
C TYR A 107 -12.84 -11.90 -0.99
N PRO A 108 -13.73 -12.34 -1.91
CA PRO A 108 -14.68 -11.43 -2.54
C PRO A 108 -15.70 -10.85 -1.55
N VAL A 109 -16.14 -11.62 -0.54
CA VAL A 109 -17.10 -11.14 0.46
C VAL A 109 -16.50 -10.04 1.34
N LEU A 110 -15.31 -10.26 1.92
CA LEU A 110 -14.62 -9.25 2.72
C LEU A 110 -14.27 -8.02 1.89
N SER A 111 -13.87 -8.20 0.63
CA SER A 111 -13.60 -7.08 -0.28
C SER A 111 -14.86 -6.24 -0.49
N ALA A 112 -15.99 -6.87 -0.75
CA ALA A 112 -17.26 -6.18 -0.96
C ALA A 112 -17.70 -5.42 0.30
N THR A 113 -17.68 -6.07 1.47
CA THR A 113 -18.10 -5.41 2.71
C THR A 113 -17.14 -4.29 3.12
N LEU A 114 -15.82 -4.45 2.90
CA LEU A 114 -14.83 -3.40 3.08
C LEU A 114 -15.14 -2.19 2.18
N LEU A 115 -15.36 -2.40 0.88
CA LEU A 115 -15.70 -1.31 -0.06
C LEU A 115 -16.99 -0.59 0.33
N VAL A 116 -17.98 -1.30 0.87
CA VAL A 116 -19.21 -0.68 1.39
C VAL A 116 -18.92 0.26 2.56
N THR A 117 -17.91 -0.03 3.40
CA THR A 117 -17.52 0.88 4.49
C THR A 117 -16.90 2.19 4.00
N PHE A 118 -16.42 2.24 2.75
CA PHE A 118 -15.86 3.45 2.13
C PHE A 118 -16.93 4.42 1.60
N ILE A 119 -18.20 4.00 1.56
CA ILE A 119 -19.31 4.81 1.07
C ILE A 119 -19.76 5.75 2.20
N GLU A 120 -19.22 6.96 2.20
CA GLU A 120 -19.52 7.99 3.20
C GLU A 120 -20.05 9.27 2.54
N PRO A 121 -21.06 9.94 3.11
CA PRO A 121 -21.51 11.22 2.59
C PRO A 121 -20.40 12.27 2.77
N THR A 122 -20.35 13.24 1.86
CA THR A 122 -19.42 14.36 1.97
C THR A 122 -20.18 15.67 1.84
N ASP A 123 -20.00 16.57 2.80
CA ASP A 123 -20.60 17.91 2.78
C ASP A 123 -19.82 18.89 1.89
N ALA A 124 -18.76 18.41 1.23
CA ALA A 124 -17.92 19.21 0.36
C ALA A 124 -18.62 19.50 -0.98
N GLY A 125 -18.68 20.79 -1.35
CA GLY A 125 -19.16 21.18 -2.68
C GLY A 125 -18.31 20.59 -3.82
N PRO A 126 -18.85 20.51 -5.06
CA PRO A 126 -18.19 19.87 -6.20
C PRO A 126 -16.72 20.24 -6.45
N PRO A 127 -16.29 21.52 -6.38
CA PRO A 127 -14.89 21.87 -6.64
C PRO A 127 -13.93 21.38 -5.54
N VAL A 128 -14.36 21.40 -4.28
CA VAL A 128 -13.55 20.90 -3.15
C VAL A 128 -13.43 19.39 -3.24
N ARG A 129 -14.52 18.72 -3.61
CA ARG A 129 -14.56 17.28 -3.77
C ARG A 129 -13.63 16.75 -4.85
N ARG A 130 -13.56 17.43 -6.01
CA ARG A 130 -12.59 17.11 -7.07
C ARG A 130 -11.15 17.23 -6.59
N ARG A 131 -10.85 18.23 -5.74
CA ARG A 131 -9.52 18.38 -5.15
C ARG A 131 -9.21 17.25 -4.17
N ILE A 132 -10.16 16.88 -3.30
CA ILE A 132 -10.00 15.75 -2.37
C ILE A 132 -9.72 14.46 -3.15
N LEU A 133 -10.53 14.18 -4.18
CA LEU A 133 -10.34 13.02 -5.04
C LEU A 133 -8.97 13.02 -5.73
N ALA A 134 -8.59 14.14 -6.36
CA ALA A 134 -7.31 14.27 -7.05
C ALA A 134 -6.12 14.07 -6.08
N THR A 135 -6.17 14.67 -4.89
CA THR A 135 -5.12 14.50 -3.87
C THR A 135 -5.07 13.06 -3.37
N ALA A 136 -6.20 12.42 -3.09
CA ALA A 136 -6.24 11.03 -2.63
C ALA A 136 -5.68 10.07 -3.69
N VAL A 137 -6.10 10.21 -4.95
CA VAL A 137 -5.60 9.40 -6.08
C VAL A 137 -4.11 9.64 -6.31
N ALA A 138 -3.66 10.90 -6.26
CA ALA A 138 -2.24 11.23 -6.38
C ALA A 138 -1.41 10.62 -5.24
N THR A 139 -1.91 10.65 -4.00
CA THR A 139 -1.22 10.02 -2.86
C THR A 139 -1.10 8.51 -3.04
N ILE A 140 -2.18 7.83 -3.47
CA ILE A 140 -2.16 6.37 -3.74
C ILE A 140 -1.13 6.05 -4.83
N PHE A 141 -1.14 6.83 -5.92
CA PHE A 141 -0.21 6.62 -7.03
C PHE A 141 1.25 6.87 -6.62
N CYS A 142 1.53 7.97 -5.93
CA CYS A 142 2.86 8.27 -5.40
C CYS A 142 3.36 7.21 -4.42
N TYR A 143 2.47 6.70 -3.56
CA TYR A 143 2.80 5.61 -2.64
C TYR A 143 3.16 4.33 -3.40
N TRP A 144 2.33 3.91 -4.35
CA TRP A 144 2.61 2.74 -5.20
C TRP A 144 3.95 2.87 -5.92
N LEU A 145 4.22 4.04 -6.50
CA LEU A 145 5.48 4.32 -7.20
C LEU A 145 6.69 4.25 -6.26
N ALA A 146 6.60 4.89 -5.09
CA ALA A 146 7.66 4.89 -4.09
C ALA A 146 7.94 3.48 -3.54
N LEU A 147 6.88 2.73 -3.23
CA LEU A 147 6.99 1.36 -2.75
C LEU A 147 7.67 0.47 -3.80
N THR A 148 7.20 0.53 -5.04
CA THR A 148 7.76 -0.23 -6.16
C THR A 148 9.23 0.14 -6.40
N LEU A 149 9.59 1.42 -6.30
CA LEU A 149 10.97 1.88 -6.42
C LEU A 149 11.85 1.35 -5.29
N ILE A 150 11.38 1.36 -4.04
CA ILE A 150 12.14 0.83 -2.89
C ILE A 150 12.41 -0.66 -3.08
N PHE A 151 11.41 -1.46 -3.47
CA PHE A 151 11.61 -2.89 -3.73
C PHE A 151 12.48 -3.14 -4.96
N PHE A 152 12.40 -2.30 -5.99
CA PHE A 152 13.32 -2.38 -7.12
C PHE A 152 14.77 -2.13 -6.68
N LEU A 153 15.01 -1.07 -5.91
CA LEU A 153 16.36 -0.68 -5.47
C LEU A 153 16.95 -1.65 -4.46
N VAL A 154 16.15 -2.15 -3.52
CA VAL A 154 16.64 -3.00 -2.42
C VAL A 154 16.52 -4.47 -2.75
N TRP A 155 15.39 -4.91 -3.28
CA TRP A 155 14.99 -6.31 -3.35
C TRP A 155 15.14 -6.98 -4.70
N THR A 156 15.13 -6.22 -5.78
CA THR A 156 15.02 -6.77 -7.13
C THR A 156 16.37 -6.78 -7.84
N PRO A 157 16.85 -7.90 -8.39
CA PRO A 157 18.01 -7.92 -9.28
C PRO A 157 17.81 -6.99 -10.48
N ILE A 158 18.87 -6.41 -11.01
CA ILE A 158 18.76 -5.40 -12.08
C ILE A 158 18.18 -5.96 -13.38
N GLU A 159 18.40 -7.25 -13.65
CA GLU A 159 17.92 -7.95 -14.84
C GLU A 159 16.56 -8.62 -14.63
N SER A 160 15.95 -8.47 -13.44
CA SER A 160 14.69 -9.11 -13.11
C SER A 160 13.54 -8.56 -13.99
N PRO A 161 12.67 -9.44 -14.51
CA PRO A 161 11.52 -9.02 -15.32
C PRO A 161 10.37 -8.39 -14.50
N ASP A 162 10.40 -8.55 -13.17
CA ASP A 162 9.39 -8.09 -12.20
C ASP A 162 10.04 -7.60 -10.90
N VAL A 163 9.28 -6.84 -10.10
CA VAL A 163 9.75 -6.33 -8.80
C VAL A 163 9.52 -7.39 -7.71
N SER A 164 10.61 -8.00 -7.26
CA SER A 164 10.57 -9.05 -6.25
C SER A 164 10.24 -8.50 -4.85
N GLY A 165 9.54 -9.32 -4.07
CA GLY A 165 9.23 -9.02 -2.66
C GLY A 165 8.07 -8.05 -2.44
N LEU A 166 7.44 -7.54 -3.51
CA LEU A 166 6.24 -6.72 -3.39
C LEU A 166 5.07 -7.57 -2.90
N GLN A 167 4.40 -7.13 -1.83
CA GLN A 167 3.29 -7.87 -1.22
C GLN A 167 2.05 -7.00 -1.01
N GLY A 168 0.88 -7.63 -1.09
CA GLY A 168 -0.42 -6.99 -0.94
C GLY A 168 -0.62 -6.29 0.39
N ARG A 169 -0.06 -6.84 1.47
CA ARG A 169 -0.14 -6.27 2.83
C ARG A 169 0.48 -4.88 2.95
N TYR A 170 1.43 -4.53 2.09
CA TYR A 170 2.01 -3.18 2.08
C TYR A 170 0.99 -2.13 1.61
N PHE A 171 -0.03 -2.53 0.85
CA PHE A 171 -1.08 -1.63 0.38
C PHE A 171 -2.18 -1.35 1.42
N ILE A 172 -2.14 -1.96 2.62
CA ILE A 172 -3.08 -1.64 3.70
C ILE A 172 -3.01 -0.15 4.08
N VAL A 173 -1.81 0.43 4.02
CA VAL A 173 -1.55 1.85 4.34
C VAL A 173 -2.30 2.80 3.41
N VAL A 174 -2.62 2.39 2.18
CA VAL A 174 -3.35 3.25 1.22
C VAL A 174 -4.86 3.10 1.28
N LEU A 175 -5.41 2.12 2.02
CA LEU A 175 -6.86 1.92 2.14
C LEU A 175 -7.61 3.15 2.67
N PRO A 176 -7.11 3.93 3.66
CA PRO A 176 -7.79 5.16 4.07
C PRO A 176 -7.88 6.20 2.95
N PHE A 177 -6.86 6.32 2.10
CA PHE A 177 -6.90 7.23 0.94
C PHE A 177 -7.86 6.72 -0.13
N LEU A 178 -7.93 5.41 -0.33
CA LEU A 178 -8.93 4.79 -1.20
C LEU A 178 -10.35 5.07 -0.67
N ALA A 179 -10.57 4.97 0.63
CA ALA A 179 -11.85 5.31 1.26
C ALA A 179 -12.23 6.78 1.03
N ILE A 180 -11.29 7.71 1.23
CA ILE A 180 -11.48 9.14 0.96
C ILE A 180 -11.81 9.37 -0.53
N ALA A 181 -11.11 8.70 -1.44
CA ALA A 181 -11.35 8.81 -2.87
C ALA A 181 -12.76 8.32 -3.25
N VAL A 182 -13.20 7.17 -2.71
CA VAL A 182 -14.54 6.61 -2.95
C VAL A 182 -15.63 7.54 -2.38
N ALA A 183 -15.49 8.02 -1.15
CA ALA A 183 -16.42 8.96 -0.54
C ALA A 183 -16.54 10.25 -1.36
N ALA A 184 -15.41 10.81 -1.81
CA ALA A 184 -15.38 11.98 -2.67
C ALA A 184 -15.96 11.70 -4.08
N ALA A 185 -15.79 10.50 -4.64
CA ALA A 185 -16.35 10.18 -5.95
C ALA A 185 -17.87 10.02 -5.91
N LEU A 186 -18.39 9.29 -4.92
CA LEU A 186 -19.80 8.94 -4.83
C LEU A 186 -20.66 10.05 -4.22
N SER A 187 -20.17 10.74 -3.17
CA SER A 187 -20.93 11.75 -2.41
C SER A 187 -22.30 11.28 -1.92
N ARG A 188 -22.46 9.97 -1.74
CA ARG A 188 -23.67 9.34 -1.24
C ARG A 188 -23.32 8.65 0.05
N GLY A 189 -24.20 8.78 1.03
CA GLY A 189 -24.06 8.11 2.30
C GLY A 189 -24.96 6.90 2.40
N LEU A 190 -24.48 5.88 3.09
CA LEU A 190 -25.35 4.86 3.67
C LEU A 190 -25.96 5.40 4.97
N ASN A 191 -27.11 4.85 5.36
CA ASN A 191 -27.63 5.09 6.70
C ASN A 191 -26.60 4.61 7.74
N GLU A 192 -26.44 5.38 8.82
CA GLU A 192 -25.49 5.09 9.90
C GLU A 192 -25.67 3.68 10.46
N LYS A 193 -26.93 3.23 10.62
CA LYS A 193 -27.25 1.86 11.07
C LYS A 193 -26.70 0.82 10.10
N THR A 194 -26.97 0.96 8.81
CA THR A 194 -26.49 0.03 7.77
C THR A 194 -24.96 -0.01 7.76
N ARG A 195 -24.30 1.13 7.85
CA ARG A 195 -22.84 1.22 7.89
C ARG A 195 -22.27 0.51 9.12
N ALA A 196 -22.82 0.79 10.30
CA ALA A 196 -22.40 0.15 11.54
C ALA A 196 -22.60 -1.38 11.48
N THR A 197 -23.75 -1.82 10.97
CA THR A 197 -24.03 -3.25 10.76
C THR A 197 -23.03 -3.89 9.80
N VAL A 198 -22.74 -3.27 8.65
CA VAL A 198 -21.76 -3.81 7.69
C VAL A 198 -20.36 -3.86 8.29
N ALA A 199 -19.94 -2.82 9.02
CA ALA A 199 -18.65 -2.79 9.69
C ALA A 199 -18.53 -3.91 10.73
N LEU A 200 -19.55 -4.10 11.58
CA LEU A 200 -19.59 -5.17 12.57
C LEU A 200 -19.55 -6.56 11.91
N LEU A 201 -20.36 -6.78 10.87
CA LEU A 201 -20.36 -8.04 10.13
C LEU A 201 -19.00 -8.30 9.46
N THR A 202 -18.36 -7.26 8.93
CA THR A 202 -17.01 -7.36 8.34
C THR A 202 -15.99 -7.78 9.37
N VAL A 203 -16.02 -7.19 10.57
CA VAL A 203 -15.11 -7.55 11.68
C VAL A 203 -15.36 -8.99 12.12
N LEU A 204 -16.61 -9.38 12.32
CA LEU A 204 -16.96 -10.75 12.73
C LEU A 204 -16.56 -11.79 11.67
N LEU A 205 -16.79 -11.50 10.39
CA LEU A 205 -16.38 -12.36 9.29
C LEU A 205 -14.85 -12.46 9.19
N SER A 206 -14.15 -11.34 9.31
CA SER A 206 -12.68 -11.31 9.28
C SER A 206 -12.10 -12.13 10.44
N TRP A 207 -12.66 -11.98 11.64
CA TRP A 207 -12.20 -12.70 12.83
C TRP A 207 -12.46 -14.21 12.73
N SER A 208 -13.68 -14.59 12.34
CA SER A 208 -14.03 -16.01 12.16
C SER A 208 -13.21 -16.68 11.05
N ALA A 209 -13.03 -16.01 9.91
CA ALA A 209 -12.19 -16.52 8.82
C ALA A 209 -10.72 -16.65 9.23
N SER A 210 -10.22 -15.74 10.07
CA SER A 210 -8.85 -15.81 10.57
C SER A 210 -8.65 -17.01 11.50
N ILE A 211 -9.58 -17.23 12.43
CA ILE A 211 -9.55 -18.40 13.32
C ILE A 211 -9.63 -19.69 12.53
N GLU A 212 -10.56 -19.77 11.56
CA GLU A 212 -10.73 -20.95 10.72
C GLU A 212 -9.49 -21.23 9.84
N ALA A 213 -8.80 -20.21 9.33
CA ALA A 213 -7.53 -20.38 8.63
C ALA A 213 -6.41 -20.90 9.55
N ILE A 214 -6.31 -20.37 10.78
CA ILE A 214 -5.35 -20.83 11.79
C ILE A 214 -5.59 -22.30 12.15
N LEU A 215 -6.84 -22.70 12.36
CA LEU A 215 -7.21 -24.08 12.72
C LEU A 215 -6.96 -25.09 11.59
N ARG A 216 -7.04 -24.65 10.32
CA ARG A 216 -6.74 -25.49 9.15
C ARG A 216 -5.25 -25.59 8.82
N THR A 217 -4.43 -24.70 9.39
CA THR A 217 -3.00 -24.70 9.09
C THR A 217 -2.33 -25.89 9.77
N ASP A 218 -1.77 -26.79 8.97
CA ASP A 218 -0.94 -27.88 9.48
C ASP A 218 0.39 -27.30 9.99
N TRP A 219 0.50 -27.16 11.31
CA TRP A 219 1.73 -26.72 11.97
C TRP A 219 2.79 -27.83 11.91
N LYS A 220 3.48 -27.94 10.78
CA LYS A 220 4.70 -28.73 10.67
C LYS A 220 5.86 -27.85 11.13
N PHE A 221 6.23 -28.00 12.41
CA PHE A 221 7.46 -27.44 12.98
C PHE A 221 8.67 -28.30 12.62
#